data_AF-A0A6I9S6J6-F1
#
_entry.id   AF-A0A6I9S6J6-F1
#
_cell.length_a   1.000
_cell.length_b   1.000
_cell.length_c   1.000
_cell.angle_alpha   90.00
_cell.angle_beta   90.00
_cell.angle_gamma   90.00
#
_symmetry.space_group_name_H-M   'P 1'
#
loop_
_entity.id
_entity.type
_entity.pdbx_description
1 polymer ?
#
loop_
_entity_poly.entity_id
_entity_poly.type
_entity_poly.pdbx_seq_one_letter_code
_entity_poly.pdbx_strand_id
1 'polypeptide(L)'
;MPSLPFPGVTNGSRAALLRMLSRPSPNPNPNHRFLCAMATGTEKSLIPHLPNLSNPKAFPLNPQHLEISAPKSLHVLPVVPSRSAAVAIQSAAEARCVGTEVESSNPSLVVVSFYKFADFPDHAAMRRPLKDLCEEVRVSGGIILAPEGINGSICGTRESVEKVLKFIQADERLKGLRQIESPVTPEDEAIHHGHTSHSPLGAGEDAPFQWDHVRVKLKKEIVSFGDPSVLPTKMVGKYVKPRDWNALISDPHTILIDVRNIYEIRIGKFKGAVDPCTTAFREFPSWVDDTFDMVKSDSEQSGFKDDSTKEQTQLGEPKRLPRVAMYCTGGIRCEKASSFLLRKGFKEVYHLEGGILKYLEEVPKSESLWEGECFVFDKRVSVEHGLAQGTYKLCYGCKQPVSDADMEAPEWEYGVSCPHCFSTKSQEEKERARARQRQFETWGVIGGPDKGRRDPARFETDNDRKANHRPNSI
;
A
#
# COMPACT_ATOMS: atom_id res chain seq x y z
N MET A 1 -63.06 -9.93 24.14
CA MET A 1 -62.71 -9.01 25.24
C MET A 1 -61.56 -9.63 26.02
N PRO A 2 -60.38 -9.00 26.14
CA PRO A 2 -59.83 -7.90 25.34
C PRO A 2 -58.42 -8.20 24.76
N SER A 3 -58.18 -7.55 23.63
CA SER A 3 -56.91 -7.18 23.00
C SER A 3 -56.07 -6.23 23.87
N LEU A 4 -54.75 -6.17 23.61
CA LEU A 4 -53.83 -5.00 23.55
C LEU A 4 -52.35 -5.47 23.73
N PRO A 5 -51.30 -4.69 23.41
CA PRO A 5 -50.79 -4.40 22.05
C PRO A 5 -49.26 -4.61 21.90
N PHE A 6 -48.75 -4.57 20.68
CA PHE A 6 -47.32 -4.35 20.38
C PHE A 6 -46.86 -2.95 20.84
N PRO A 7 -45.54 -2.71 20.92
CA PRO A 7 -45.02 -1.76 19.95
C PRO A 7 -43.78 -2.29 19.22
N GLY A 8 -43.89 -2.34 17.90
CA GLY A 8 -42.74 -2.32 17.01
C GLY A 8 -42.10 -0.94 17.03
N VAL A 9 -40.77 -0.92 17.10
CA VAL A 9 -39.94 0.29 17.01
C VAL A 9 -38.91 0.09 15.91
N THR A 10 -39.19 0.73 14.77
CA THR A 10 -38.29 1.39 13.82
C THR A 10 -36.98 0.71 13.37
N ASN A 11 -37.09 -0.35 12.57
CA ASN A 11 -36.00 -0.80 11.66
C ASN A 11 -35.88 0.03 10.35
N GLY A 12 -36.71 1.07 10.18
CA GLY A 12 -36.84 1.81 8.91
C GLY A 12 -35.73 2.83 8.62
N SER A 13 -35.12 3.44 9.64
CA SER A 13 -34.21 4.58 9.44
C SER A 13 -32.85 4.15 8.90
N ARG A 14 -32.25 3.07 9.44
CA ARG A 14 -31.02 2.48 8.91
C ARG A 14 -31.21 1.92 7.51
N ALA A 15 -32.33 1.23 7.26
CA ALA A 15 -32.63 0.66 5.95
C ALA A 15 -32.85 1.75 4.88
N ALA A 16 -33.51 2.85 5.23
CA ALA A 16 -33.69 3.99 4.33
C ALA A 16 -32.36 4.71 4.04
N LEU A 17 -31.55 4.97 5.07
CA LEU A 17 -30.26 5.61 4.92
C LEU A 17 -29.27 4.71 4.19
N LEU A 18 -29.14 3.42 4.55
CA LEU A 18 -28.37 2.44 3.77
C LEU A 18 -28.88 2.32 2.34
N ARG A 19 -30.19 2.32 2.08
CA ARG A 19 -30.73 2.34 0.70
C ARG A 19 -30.33 3.59 -0.07
N MET A 20 -30.24 4.75 0.59
CA MET A 20 -29.75 5.99 -0.03
C MET A 20 -28.24 5.94 -0.29
N LEU A 21 -27.47 5.45 0.68
CA LEU A 21 -26.00 5.35 0.63
C LEU A 21 -25.49 4.20 -0.25
N SER A 22 -26.31 3.18 -0.47
CA SER A 22 -25.97 1.97 -1.24
C SER A 22 -26.55 1.98 -2.64
N ARG A 23 -27.08 3.11 -3.14
CA ARG A 23 -27.51 3.21 -4.54
C ARG A 23 -26.26 3.03 -5.42
N PRO A 24 -26.19 1.97 -6.25
CA PRO A 24 -25.20 1.93 -7.28
C PRO A 24 -25.47 3.11 -8.22
N SER A 25 -24.46 3.93 -8.48
CA SER A 25 -24.44 4.67 -9.74
C SER A 25 -24.69 3.65 -10.87
N PRO A 26 -25.58 3.91 -11.85
CA PRO A 26 -25.80 2.96 -12.92
C PRO A 26 -24.46 2.63 -13.56
N ASN A 27 -24.13 1.35 -13.48
CA ASN A 27 -22.97 0.71 -14.09
C ASN A 27 -22.69 1.36 -15.46
N PRO A 28 -21.55 2.05 -15.69
CA PRO A 28 -21.22 2.52 -17.02
C PRO A 28 -20.70 1.31 -17.79
N ASN A 29 -21.62 0.47 -18.29
CA ASN A 29 -21.28 -0.43 -19.36
C ASN A 29 -21.03 0.46 -20.60
N PRO A 30 -19.81 0.52 -21.15
CA PRO A 30 -19.45 1.52 -22.14
C PRO A 30 -19.85 1.02 -23.53
N ASN A 31 -21.14 0.93 -23.82
CA ASN A 31 -21.61 0.64 -25.18
C ASN A 31 -23.00 1.23 -25.41
N HIS A 32 -23.02 2.47 -25.90
CA HIS A 32 -23.83 2.85 -27.05
C HIS A 32 -23.33 4.19 -27.61
N ARG A 33 -22.42 4.12 -28.58
CA ARG A 33 -22.17 5.23 -29.50
C ARG A 33 -23.40 5.36 -30.40
N PHE A 34 -24.16 6.44 -30.25
CA PHE A 34 -24.97 6.95 -31.34
C PHE A 34 -24.10 7.86 -32.21
N LEU A 35 -24.15 7.58 -33.51
CA LEU A 35 -23.62 8.40 -34.58
C LEU A 35 -24.15 9.83 -34.49
N CYS A 36 -23.29 10.83 -34.68
CA CYS A 36 -23.69 12.00 -35.46
C CYS A 36 -22.49 12.69 -36.12
N ALA A 37 -22.56 12.68 -37.45
CA ALA A 37 -22.16 13.71 -38.41
C ALA A 37 -20.75 14.33 -38.34
N MET A 38 -19.99 13.97 -39.37
CA MET A 38 -18.98 14.79 -40.03
C MET A 38 -19.50 16.22 -40.27
N ALA A 39 -18.75 17.23 -39.82
CA ALA A 39 -18.78 18.55 -40.41
C ALA A 39 -17.38 19.17 -40.34
N THR A 40 -16.87 19.47 -41.53
CA THR A 40 -15.62 20.13 -41.89
C THR A 40 -15.53 21.57 -41.37
N GLY A 41 -14.33 22.04 -41.00
CA GLY A 41 -14.10 23.48 -40.79
C GLY A 41 -12.76 23.88 -40.16
N THR A 42 -11.74 24.03 -41.02
CA THR A 42 -10.69 25.08 -41.05
C THR A 42 -9.91 25.52 -39.80
N GLU A 43 -8.59 25.53 -40.02
CA GLU A 43 -7.46 26.12 -39.29
C GLU A 43 -7.69 27.44 -38.53
N LYS A 44 -7.01 27.58 -37.38
CA LYS A 44 -6.13 28.73 -37.11
C LYS A 44 -5.16 28.47 -35.93
N SER A 45 -3.90 28.78 -36.22
CA SER A 45 -2.74 28.98 -35.33
C SER A 45 -3.06 29.86 -34.11
N LEU A 46 -2.40 29.59 -32.96
CA LEU A 46 -1.82 30.61 -32.07
C LEU A 46 -0.97 29.97 -30.95
N ILE A 47 0.30 30.38 -30.91
CA ILE A 47 1.32 30.15 -29.86
C ILE A 47 1.08 31.14 -28.71
N PRO A 48 1.46 30.82 -27.46
CA PRO A 48 2.10 31.86 -26.66
C PRO A 48 3.36 31.43 -25.89
N HIS A 49 4.40 32.24 -26.17
CA HIS A 49 5.61 32.65 -25.45
C HIS A 49 5.82 32.27 -23.97
N LEU A 50 7.03 31.74 -23.70
CA LEU A 50 7.76 31.82 -22.42
C LEU A 50 8.53 33.14 -22.28
N PRO A 51 8.72 33.70 -21.06
CA PRO A 51 9.73 34.70 -20.80
C PRO A 51 11.02 34.11 -20.21
N ASN A 52 12.13 34.58 -20.78
CA ASN A 52 13.52 34.46 -20.34
C ASN A 52 13.74 35.11 -18.95
N LEU A 53 14.53 34.47 -18.09
CA LEU A 53 15.25 35.13 -17.01
C LEU A 53 16.73 34.74 -17.05
N SER A 54 17.55 35.78 -17.01
CA SER A 54 18.97 35.85 -17.27
C SER A 54 19.83 35.51 -16.05
N ASN A 55 20.96 34.88 -16.35
CA ASN A 55 22.03 34.44 -15.46
C ASN A 55 22.99 35.60 -15.10
N PRO A 56 23.54 35.69 -13.88
CA PRO A 56 24.76 36.47 -13.64
C PRO A 56 25.95 35.61 -13.19
N LYS A 57 26.98 35.63 -14.05
CA LYS A 57 28.43 35.72 -13.80
C LYS A 57 29.04 34.99 -12.58
N ALA A 58 29.82 33.97 -12.91
CA ALA A 58 30.85 33.36 -12.06
C ALA A 58 32.13 34.23 -12.00
N PHE A 59 32.76 34.28 -10.82
CA PHE A 59 34.16 34.64 -10.62
C PHE A 59 34.88 33.48 -9.91
N PRO A 60 36.13 33.14 -10.27
CA PRO A 60 36.85 31.99 -9.71
C PRO A 60 37.68 32.40 -8.49
N LEU A 61 37.74 31.53 -7.48
CA LEU A 61 38.74 31.59 -6.42
C LEU A 61 39.50 30.26 -6.32
N ASN A 62 40.81 30.44 -6.21
CA ASN A 62 41.91 29.49 -6.32
C ASN A 62 42.12 28.73 -4.99
N PRO A 63 42.40 27.41 -4.96
CA PRO A 63 42.85 26.72 -3.76
C PRO A 63 44.38 26.57 -3.71
N GLN A 64 44.99 27.09 -2.65
CA GLN A 64 46.40 26.86 -2.33
C GLN A 64 46.60 25.54 -1.58
N HIS A 65 47.70 24.88 -1.95
CA HIS A 65 48.34 23.70 -1.36
C HIS A 65 48.42 23.67 0.17
N LEU A 66 48.31 22.47 0.73
CA LEU A 66 49.18 22.03 1.83
C LEU A 66 49.19 20.48 1.91
N GLU A 67 50.26 19.92 1.36
CA GLU A 67 50.70 18.55 1.62
C GLU A 67 51.30 18.45 3.03
N ILE A 68 51.01 17.37 3.76
CA ILE A 68 51.73 17.00 4.97
C ILE A 68 52.24 15.56 4.82
N SER A 69 53.51 15.43 5.18
CA SER A 69 54.48 14.38 4.99
C SER A 69 54.28 13.13 5.84
N ALA A 70 54.66 11.98 5.26
CA ALA A 70 54.95 10.73 5.95
C ALA A 70 56.26 10.79 6.76
N PRO A 71 56.47 9.83 7.67
CA PRO A 71 57.79 9.23 7.83
C PRO A 71 57.78 7.70 7.72
N LYS A 72 58.95 7.20 7.30
CA LYS A 72 59.32 5.80 7.06
C LYS A 72 59.81 5.10 8.35
N SER A 73 59.74 3.76 8.28
CA SER A 73 60.82 2.79 8.57
C SER A 73 60.75 1.89 9.81
N LEU A 74 60.72 0.57 9.51
CA LEU A 74 61.53 -0.55 10.01
C LEU A 74 61.34 -1.06 11.47
N HIS A 75 60.94 -2.33 11.60
CA HIS A 75 61.79 -3.37 12.21
C HIS A 75 61.30 -4.80 11.87
N VAL A 76 62.26 -5.72 11.77
CA VAL A 76 62.20 -7.07 11.19
C VAL A 76 62.73 -8.07 12.24
N LEU A 77 61.97 -9.17 12.45
CA LEU A 77 62.34 -10.54 12.92
C LEU A 77 62.83 -10.76 14.38
N PRO A 78 62.81 -12.02 14.93
CA PRO A 78 62.67 -13.33 14.26
C PRO A 78 61.70 -14.38 14.87
N VAL A 79 61.46 -15.41 14.03
CA VAL A 79 60.82 -16.71 14.32
C VAL A 79 61.91 -17.80 14.30
N VAL A 80 61.97 -18.70 15.30
CA VAL A 80 62.11 -20.19 15.31
C VAL A 80 62.33 -20.66 16.79
N PRO A 81 62.17 -21.95 17.22
CA PRO A 81 62.33 -23.19 16.45
C PRO A 81 61.27 -24.29 16.59
N SER A 82 61.40 -25.22 15.65
CA SER A 82 60.84 -26.55 15.53
C SER A 82 61.28 -27.52 16.64
N ARG A 83 60.48 -28.57 16.87
CA ARG A 83 60.96 -29.95 17.05
C ARG A 83 59.83 -30.97 16.88
N SER A 84 60.05 -31.90 15.95
CA SER A 84 59.29 -33.13 15.76
C SER A 84 59.62 -34.16 16.83
N ALA A 85 58.63 -34.96 17.23
CA ALA A 85 58.83 -36.34 17.67
C ALA A 85 57.59 -37.16 17.27
N ALA A 86 57.83 -38.28 16.60
CA ALA A 86 56.84 -39.26 16.19
C ALA A 86 56.72 -40.38 17.24
N VAL A 87 55.71 -41.22 17.04
CA VAL A 87 55.47 -42.60 17.56
C VAL A 87 54.49 -42.69 18.74
N ALA A 88 53.27 -43.19 18.47
CA ALA A 88 52.82 -44.55 18.83
C ALA A 88 51.30 -44.69 18.62
N ILE A 89 50.90 -45.74 17.91
CA ILE A 89 49.51 -46.21 17.78
C ILE A 89 49.16 -47.00 19.03
N GLN A 90 48.05 -46.68 19.72
CA GLN A 90 47.26 -47.65 20.48
C GLN A 90 45.85 -47.12 20.82
N SER A 91 44.85 -47.78 20.22
CA SER A 91 43.61 -48.29 20.82
C SER A 91 42.85 -47.44 21.87
N ALA A 92 41.70 -46.91 21.43
CA ALA A 92 40.38 -46.87 22.07
C ALA A 92 40.27 -46.85 23.62
N ALA A 93 39.70 -45.76 24.16
CA ALA A 93 38.60 -45.80 25.14
C ALA A 93 38.02 -44.38 25.36
N GLU A 94 36.74 -44.25 25.00
CA GLU A 94 35.69 -43.39 25.56
C GLU A 94 36.10 -42.12 26.36
N ALA A 95 35.96 -40.96 25.70
CA ALA A 95 35.63 -39.72 26.38
C ALA A 95 34.42 -39.09 25.67
N ARG A 96 33.29 -39.07 26.38
CA ARG A 96 32.05 -38.40 25.98
C ARG A 96 32.33 -36.91 25.79
N CYS A 97 32.52 -36.49 24.55
CA CYS A 97 32.32 -35.09 24.18
C CYS A 97 30.82 -34.83 24.23
N VAL A 98 30.38 -34.07 25.24
CA VAL A 98 29.09 -33.38 25.19
C VAL A 98 29.18 -32.42 24.01
N GLY A 99 28.71 -32.90 22.85
CA GLY A 99 28.41 -32.03 21.74
C GLY A 99 27.28 -31.13 22.20
N THR A 100 27.57 -29.85 22.41
CA THR A 100 26.54 -28.83 22.39
C THR A 100 25.97 -28.87 20.98
N GLU A 101 24.85 -29.57 20.82
CA GLU A 101 23.97 -29.38 19.68
C GLU A 101 23.57 -27.91 19.72
N VAL A 102 24.25 -27.09 18.92
CA VAL A 102 23.74 -25.78 18.56
C VAL A 102 22.55 -26.10 17.67
N GLU A 103 21.36 -26.15 18.28
CA GLU A 103 20.11 -26.09 17.54
C GLU A 103 20.24 -24.93 16.56
N SER A 104 20.37 -25.25 15.28
CA SER A 104 20.30 -24.27 14.22
C SER A 104 18.85 -23.79 14.15
N SER A 105 18.46 -22.91 15.08
CA SER A 105 17.21 -22.19 15.01
C SER A 105 17.25 -21.36 13.74
N ASN A 106 16.59 -21.82 12.67
CA ASN A 106 16.33 -20.96 11.53
C ASN A 106 15.66 -19.70 12.09
N PRO A 107 16.25 -18.51 11.90
CA PRO A 107 15.71 -17.30 12.50
C PRO A 107 14.33 -17.04 11.89
N SER A 108 13.28 -17.18 12.71
CA SER A 108 11.90 -16.90 12.29
C SER A 108 11.84 -15.52 11.65
N LEU A 109 11.37 -15.50 10.41
CA LEU A 109 11.10 -14.25 9.71
C LEU A 109 9.82 -13.63 10.26
N VAL A 110 9.73 -12.31 10.15
CA VAL A 110 8.52 -11.54 10.51
C VAL A 110 8.22 -10.52 9.41
N VAL A 111 6.94 -10.31 9.14
CA VAL A 111 6.45 -9.14 8.40
C VAL A 111 5.98 -8.11 9.41
N VAL A 112 6.52 -6.89 9.36
CA VAL A 112 6.02 -5.78 10.19
C VAL A 112 5.53 -4.66 9.29
N SER A 113 4.23 -4.40 9.36
CA SER A 113 3.60 -3.21 8.81
C SER A 113 3.53 -2.13 9.88
N PHE A 114 3.91 -0.91 9.55
CA PHE A 114 3.99 0.18 10.50
C PHE A 114 3.66 1.54 9.89
N TYR A 115 3.18 2.46 10.72
CA TYR A 115 3.08 3.86 10.33
C TYR A 115 3.07 4.81 11.54
N LYS A 116 3.35 6.08 11.28
CA LYS A 116 3.22 7.17 12.23
C LYS A 116 2.99 8.49 11.50
N PHE A 117 1.95 9.23 11.89
CA PHE A 117 1.79 10.63 11.53
C PHE A 117 2.62 11.50 12.46
N ALA A 118 3.40 12.42 11.90
CA ALA A 118 4.26 13.35 12.63
C ALA A 118 4.53 14.61 11.78
N ASP A 119 4.87 15.72 12.43
CA ASP A 119 5.41 16.89 11.73
C ASP A 119 6.88 16.63 11.40
N PHE A 120 7.16 16.18 10.18
CA PHE A 120 8.43 15.59 9.76
C PHE A 120 8.97 16.24 8.46
N PRO A 121 9.16 17.57 8.40
CA PRO A 121 9.49 18.28 7.16
C PRO A 121 10.84 17.89 6.55
N ASP A 122 11.82 17.55 7.38
CA ASP A 122 13.18 17.09 7.04
C ASP A 122 13.28 15.58 6.74
N HIS A 123 12.15 14.87 6.58
CA HIS A 123 12.06 13.44 6.25
C HIS A 123 13.02 12.95 5.16
N ALA A 124 13.34 13.80 4.17
CA ALA A 124 14.26 13.47 3.08
C ALA A 124 15.67 13.08 3.57
N ALA A 125 16.13 13.65 4.69
CA ALA A 125 17.44 13.35 5.28
C ALA A 125 17.53 11.91 5.80
N MET A 126 16.41 11.32 6.27
CA MET A 126 16.37 9.96 6.80
C MET A 126 16.44 8.87 5.71
N ARG A 127 16.12 9.21 4.45
CA ARG A 127 15.97 8.22 3.36
C ARG A 127 17.22 7.35 3.17
N ARG A 128 18.39 7.97 3.05
CA ARG A 128 19.64 7.26 2.75
C ARG A 128 20.10 6.42 3.97
N PRO A 129 20.23 6.98 5.18
CA PRO A 129 20.57 6.19 6.37
C PRO A 129 19.66 4.98 6.60
N LEU A 130 18.34 5.17 6.43
CA LEU A 130 17.37 4.09 6.61
C LEU A 130 17.51 3.00 5.54
N LYS A 131 17.74 3.40 4.29
CA LYS A 131 17.95 2.46 3.18
C LYS A 131 19.23 1.66 3.39
N ASP A 132 20.34 2.33 3.71
CA ASP A 132 21.64 1.72 3.91
C ASP A 132 21.58 0.71 5.09
N LEU A 133 20.91 1.06 6.18
CA LEU A 133 20.67 0.15 7.30
C LEU A 133 19.86 -1.09 6.89
N CYS A 134 18.75 -0.90 6.18
CA CYS A 134 17.92 -2.03 5.74
C CYS A 134 18.72 -2.97 4.82
N GLU A 135 19.56 -2.43 3.93
CA GLU A 135 20.45 -3.24 3.07
C GLU A 135 21.53 -3.98 3.89
N GLU A 136 22.13 -3.34 4.90
CA GLU A 136 23.10 -3.95 5.82
C GLU A 136 22.50 -5.16 6.55
N VAL A 137 21.28 -5.02 7.08
CA VAL A 137 20.63 -6.06 7.90
C VAL A 137 19.77 -7.02 7.08
N ARG A 138 19.83 -6.91 5.74
CA ARG A 138 19.05 -7.71 4.78
C ARG A 138 17.53 -7.65 5.00
N VAL A 139 17.04 -6.50 5.45
CA VAL A 139 15.62 -6.21 5.52
C VAL A 139 15.14 -5.75 4.17
N SER A 140 13.96 -6.23 3.79
CA SER A 140 13.33 -5.89 2.53
C SER A 140 11.94 -5.31 2.73
N GLY A 141 11.29 -4.87 1.64
CA GLY A 141 9.97 -4.26 1.69
C GLY A 141 9.95 -2.78 1.26
N GLY A 142 8.88 -2.08 1.61
CA GLY A 142 8.62 -0.72 1.16
C GLY A 142 8.45 0.25 2.34
N ILE A 143 9.16 1.38 2.28
CA ILE A 143 9.03 2.47 3.24
C ILE A 143 8.74 3.76 2.48
N ILE A 144 7.75 4.50 2.93
CA ILE A 144 7.36 5.82 2.44
C ILE A 144 7.68 6.83 3.53
N LEU A 145 8.44 7.85 3.16
CA LEU A 145 8.72 9.03 3.96
C LEU A 145 8.02 10.23 3.32
N ALA A 146 7.34 11.03 4.13
CA ALA A 146 6.70 12.27 3.71
C ALA A 146 6.81 13.33 4.81
N PRO A 147 6.55 14.62 4.51
CA PRO A 147 6.51 15.66 5.54
C PRO A 147 5.54 15.37 6.69
N GLU A 148 4.51 14.55 6.45
CA GLU A 148 3.50 14.16 7.44
C GLU A 148 3.83 12.86 8.21
N GLY A 149 5.00 12.25 7.99
CA GLY A 149 5.46 11.11 8.78
C GLY A 149 6.04 9.94 7.97
N ILE A 150 5.79 8.71 8.44
CA ILE A 150 6.33 7.47 7.87
C ILE A 150 5.24 6.38 7.75
N ASN A 151 5.32 5.56 6.70
CA ASN A 151 4.49 4.36 6.51
C ASN A 151 5.34 3.29 5.82
N GLY A 152 5.24 2.04 6.23
CA GLY A 152 5.99 0.96 5.59
C GLY A 152 5.50 -0.44 5.95
N SER A 153 5.98 -1.39 5.16
CA SER A 153 5.90 -2.82 5.46
C SER A 153 7.23 -3.45 5.11
N ILE A 154 7.85 -4.10 6.08
CA ILE A 154 9.20 -4.66 5.98
C ILE A 154 9.23 -6.13 6.41
N CYS A 155 10.22 -6.85 5.87
CA CYS A 155 10.50 -8.25 6.18
C CYS A 155 11.94 -8.45 6.60
N GLY A 156 12.14 -9.38 7.51
CA GLY A 156 13.46 -9.92 7.79
C GLY A 156 13.38 -10.84 9.00
N THR A 157 14.54 -11.24 9.51
CA THR A 157 14.61 -11.87 10.83
C THR A 157 14.07 -10.90 11.89
N ARG A 158 13.52 -11.44 12.98
CA ARG A 158 13.04 -10.63 14.11
C ARG A 158 14.08 -9.61 14.58
N GLU A 159 15.33 -10.03 14.74
CA GLU A 159 16.44 -9.16 15.15
C GLU A 159 16.69 -8.00 14.16
N SER A 160 16.75 -8.31 12.85
CA SER A 160 17.00 -7.30 11.82
C SER A 160 15.86 -6.28 11.74
N VAL A 161 14.61 -6.76 11.78
CA VAL A 161 13.42 -5.89 11.77
C VAL A 161 13.40 -5.00 13.01
N GLU A 162 13.67 -5.55 14.20
CA GLU A 162 13.78 -4.76 15.42
C GLU A 162 14.89 -3.70 15.35
N LYS A 163 16.05 -4.01 14.74
CA LYS A 163 17.14 -3.04 14.56
C LYS A 163 16.68 -1.86 13.68
N VAL A 164 15.95 -2.12 12.60
CA VAL A 164 15.35 -1.07 11.75
C VAL A 164 14.31 -0.26 12.51
N LEU A 165 13.39 -0.91 13.24
CA LEU A 165 12.35 -0.22 14.01
C LEU A 165 12.93 0.64 15.15
N LYS A 166 14.01 0.17 15.80
CA LYS A 166 14.76 0.94 16.81
C LYS A 166 15.41 2.18 16.19
N PHE A 167 16.00 2.06 15.00
CA PHE A 167 16.54 3.21 14.26
C PHE A 167 15.47 4.24 13.93
N ILE A 168 14.30 3.82 13.44
CA ILE A 168 13.19 4.74 13.15
C ILE A 168 12.72 5.44 14.43
N GLN A 169 12.58 4.69 15.54
CA GLN A 169 12.12 5.21 16.83
C GLN A 169 13.17 6.02 17.60
N ALA A 170 14.41 6.09 17.13
CA ALA A 170 15.42 6.99 17.68
C ALA A 170 15.10 8.46 17.39
N ASP A 171 14.31 8.75 16.34
CA ASP A 171 13.71 10.07 16.16
C ASP A 171 12.50 10.23 17.09
N GLU A 172 12.57 11.20 18.00
CA GLU A 172 11.52 11.48 18.99
C GLU A 172 10.13 11.66 18.36
N ARG A 173 10.06 12.21 17.14
CA ARG A 173 8.79 12.45 16.43
C ARG A 173 8.13 11.17 15.97
N LEU A 174 8.93 10.12 15.77
CA LEU A 174 8.47 8.82 15.28
C LEU A 174 8.27 7.80 16.41
N LYS A 175 8.50 8.15 17.67
CA LYS A 175 8.23 7.27 18.81
C LYS A 175 6.77 6.80 18.85
N GLY A 176 6.58 5.55 19.30
CA GLY A 176 5.27 4.93 19.36
C GLY A 176 4.69 4.69 17.97
N LEU A 177 5.50 4.14 17.05
CA LEU A 177 4.99 3.64 15.77
C LEU A 177 3.88 2.66 16.05
N ARG A 178 2.77 2.81 15.31
CA ARG A 178 1.79 1.75 15.21
C ARG A 178 2.42 0.64 14.38
N GLN A 179 2.38 -0.58 14.91
CA GLN A 179 3.01 -1.75 14.33
C GLN A 179 2.01 -2.90 14.37
N ILE A 180 2.00 -3.69 13.31
CA ILE A 180 1.27 -4.95 13.22
C ILE A 180 2.27 -5.96 12.68
N GLU A 181 2.53 -6.99 13.47
CA GLU A 181 3.32 -8.14 13.05
C GLU A 181 2.42 -9.14 12.36
N SER A 182 2.95 -9.85 11.38
CA SER A 182 2.28 -10.97 10.76
C SER A 182 3.23 -12.14 10.54
N PRO A 183 2.72 -13.39 10.62
CA PRO A 183 3.52 -14.57 10.31
C PRO A 183 3.98 -14.53 8.85
N VAL A 184 5.15 -15.10 8.62
CA VAL A 184 5.80 -15.18 7.32
C VAL A 184 5.48 -16.53 6.69
N THR A 185 5.23 -16.53 5.38
CA THR A 185 4.86 -17.76 4.68
C THR A 185 6.10 -18.59 4.31
N PRO A 186 5.97 -19.89 4.06
CA PRO A 186 7.08 -20.71 3.56
C PRO A 186 7.71 -20.17 2.26
N GLU A 187 6.93 -19.47 1.41
CA GLU A 187 7.42 -18.80 0.21
C GLU A 187 8.28 -17.57 0.52
N ASP A 188 7.96 -16.83 1.58
CA ASP A 188 8.77 -15.71 2.05
C ASP A 188 10.09 -16.20 2.70
N GLU A 189 10.05 -17.33 3.41
CA GLU A 189 11.24 -18.02 3.93
C GLU A 189 12.16 -18.50 2.79
N ALA A 190 11.61 -19.15 1.77
CA ALA A 190 12.35 -19.65 0.61
C ALA A 190 13.09 -18.55 -0.16
N ILE A 191 12.63 -17.29 -0.09
CA ILE A 191 13.24 -16.14 -0.77
C ILE A 191 14.28 -15.44 0.11
N HIS A 192 14.03 -15.31 1.41
CA HIS A 192 15.00 -14.69 2.32
C HIS A 192 16.27 -15.53 2.49
N HIS A 193 16.18 -16.86 2.35
CA HIS A 193 17.33 -17.77 2.44
C HIS A 193 18.15 -17.91 1.15
N GLY A 194 17.81 -17.18 0.08
CA GLY A 194 18.55 -17.20 -1.17
C GLY A 194 18.00 -18.23 -2.16
N HIS A 195 17.71 -17.76 -3.36
CA HIS A 195 16.97 -18.45 -4.41
C HIS A 195 17.56 -19.82 -4.81
N THR A 196 16.69 -20.82 -4.91
CA THR A 196 16.89 -21.95 -5.84
C THR A 196 16.61 -21.49 -7.28
N SER A 197 17.15 -22.20 -8.27
CA SER A 197 17.01 -21.92 -9.72
C SER A 197 15.57 -21.97 -10.27
N HIS A 198 14.57 -22.19 -9.41
CA HIS A 198 13.15 -22.22 -9.75
C HIS A 198 12.34 -21.13 -9.04
N SER A 199 12.98 -20.33 -8.18
CA SER A 199 12.35 -19.20 -7.53
C SER A 199 12.19 -18.06 -8.53
N PRO A 200 10.99 -17.45 -8.65
CA PRO A 200 10.80 -16.25 -9.46
C PRO A 200 11.72 -15.12 -8.95
N LEU A 201 12.85 -14.86 -9.63
CA LEU A 201 13.73 -13.72 -9.32
C LEU A 201 12.94 -12.44 -9.60
N GLY A 202 12.60 -11.67 -8.57
CA GLY A 202 11.74 -10.50 -8.71
C GLY A 202 12.16 -9.58 -9.85
N ALA A 203 11.26 -9.48 -10.83
CA ALA A 203 11.14 -8.50 -11.90
C ALA A 203 11.79 -7.14 -11.61
N GLY A 204 12.26 -6.41 -12.65
CA GLY A 204 12.81 -5.04 -12.56
C GLY A 204 11.95 -4.02 -11.80
N GLU A 205 12.31 -2.72 -11.82
CA GLU A 205 11.76 -1.66 -10.94
C GLU A 205 10.21 -1.63 -10.79
N ASP A 206 9.47 -2.18 -11.76
CA ASP A 206 8.01 -2.28 -11.84
C ASP A 206 7.38 -3.53 -11.17
N ALA A 207 8.15 -4.36 -10.48
CA ALA A 207 7.61 -5.50 -9.74
C ALA A 207 6.75 -5.04 -8.54
N PRO A 208 5.52 -5.59 -8.38
CA PRO A 208 4.60 -5.17 -7.33
C PRO A 208 5.15 -5.50 -5.93
N PHE A 209 5.86 -6.63 -5.79
CA PHE A 209 6.39 -7.10 -4.50
C PHE A 209 7.84 -7.60 -4.64
N GLN A 210 8.80 -6.71 -4.92
CA GLN A 210 10.22 -6.96 -4.63
C GLN A 210 10.42 -6.87 -3.12
N TRP A 211 10.60 -8.02 -2.50
CA TRP A 211 11.14 -8.17 -1.14
C TRP A 211 12.57 -8.70 -1.19
N ASP A 212 13.19 -8.63 -2.36
CA ASP A 212 14.59 -9.00 -2.56
C ASP A 212 15.47 -7.76 -2.28
N HIS A 213 14.85 -6.56 -2.27
CA HIS A 213 15.47 -5.26 -1.95
C HIS A 213 14.49 -4.35 -1.20
N VAL A 214 15.03 -3.54 -0.28
CA VAL A 214 14.29 -2.46 0.37
C VAL A 214 14.07 -1.27 -0.58
N ARG A 215 12.89 -0.67 -0.53
CA ARG A 215 12.54 0.55 -1.28
C ARG A 215 12.13 1.67 -0.33
N VAL A 216 12.99 2.66 -0.14
CA VAL A 216 12.68 3.88 0.63
C VAL A 216 12.33 5.04 -0.33
N LYS A 217 11.05 5.40 -0.39
CA LYS A 217 10.48 6.38 -1.33
C LYS A 217 10.11 7.67 -0.60
N LEU A 218 10.43 8.81 -1.20
CA LEU A 218 9.89 10.10 -0.80
C LEU A 218 8.55 10.33 -1.50
N LYS A 219 7.55 10.77 -0.73
CA LYS A 219 6.22 11.12 -1.23
C LYS A 219 5.75 12.42 -0.57
N LYS A 220 4.70 13.01 -1.16
CA LYS A 220 4.01 14.16 -0.55
C LYS A 220 3.20 13.73 0.69
N GLU A 221 2.69 12.50 0.65
CA GLU A 221 1.83 11.92 1.68
C GLU A 221 2.26 10.47 1.91
N ILE A 222 2.19 10.01 3.16
CA ILE A 222 2.42 8.60 3.52
C ILE A 222 1.25 7.70 3.15
N VAL A 223 0.07 8.30 2.99
CA VAL A 223 -1.12 7.73 2.36
C VAL A 223 -1.84 8.83 1.58
N SER A 224 -1.98 8.63 0.26
CA SER A 224 -2.47 9.68 -0.64
C SER A 224 -3.97 9.91 -0.47
N PHE A 225 -4.33 10.99 0.21
CA PHE A 225 -5.70 11.45 0.43
C PHE A 225 -6.05 12.67 -0.44
N GLY A 226 -5.06 13.49 -0.79
CA GLY A 226 -5.24 14.59 -1.74
C GLY A 226 -5.77 15.89 -1.13
N ASP A 227 -6.01 15.95 0.19
CA ASP A 227 -6.33 17.19 0.92
C ASP A 227 -5.23 17.48 1.96
N PRO A 228 -4.31 18.44 1.70
CA PRO A 228 -3.23 18.78 2.63
C PRO A 228 -3.72 19.49 3.91
N SER A 229 -4.98 19.93 3.97
CA SER A 229 -5.55 20.54 5.18
C SER A 229 -5.95 19.52 6.25
N VAL A 230 -5.95 18.23 5.90
CA VAL A 230 -6.26 17.13 6.81
C VAL A 230 -4.99 16.72 7.55
N LEU A 231 -4.99 16.95 8.87
CA LEU A 231 -3.84 16.74 9.74
C LEU A 231 -4.23 15.79 10.88
N PRO A 232 -4.00 14.47 10.73
CA PRO A 232 -4.27 13.49 11.78
C PRO A 232 -3.56 13.76 13.11
N THR A 233 -2.44 14.49 13.08
CA THR A 233 -1.70 14.93 14.28
C THR A 233 -2.46 15.93 15.13
N LYS A 234 -3.44 16.66 14.56
CA LYS A 234 -4.24 17.67 15.28
C LYS A 234 -5.60 17.14 15.71
N MET A 235 -6.23 16.32 14.88
CA MET A 235 -7.60 15.86 15.08
C MET A 235 -7.81 14.53 14.40
N VAL A 236 -8.34 13.56 15.13
CA VAL A 236 -8.64 12.21 14.66
C VAL A 236 -9.90 11.68 15.36
N GLY A 237 -10.61 10.77 14.71
CA GLY A 237 -11.77 10.10 15.29
C GLY A 237 -11.43 9.25 16.51
N LYS A 238 -12.47 8.82 17.23
CA LYS A 238 -12.32 7.96 18.40
C LYS A 238 -11.90 6.55 17.99
N TYR A 239 -10.79 6.07 18.55
CA TYR A 239 -10.36 4.69 18.40
C TYR A 239 -11.29 3.74 19.14
N VAL A 240 -11.61 2.62 18.50
CA VAL A 240 -12.44 1.56 19.07
C VAL A 240 -11.65 0.26 18.96
N LYS A 241 -11.45 -0.40 20.10
CA LYS A 241 -10.71 -1.66 20.16
C LYS A 241 -11.48 -2.78 19.44
N PRO A 242 -10.80 -3.79 18.89
CA PRO A 242 -11.45 -4.92 18.24
C PRO A 242 -12.57 -5.58 19.06
N ARG A 243 -12.35 -5.74 20.36
CA ARG A 243 -13.32 -6.35 21.29
C ARG A 243 -14.62 -5.55 21.43
N ASP A 244 -14.54 -4.23 21.31
CA ASP A 244 -15.70 -3.33 21.41
C ASP A 244 -16.33 -3.02 20.04
N TRP A 245 -15.63 -3.40 18.95
CA TRP A 245 -16.00 -3.04 17.58
C TRP A 245 -17.36 -3.60 17.17
N ASN A 246 -17.58 -4.89 17.44
CA ASN A 246 -18.81 -5.59 17.05
C ASN A 246 -20.06 -4.93 17.64
N ALA A 247 -20.00 -4.47 18.89
CA ALA A 247 -21.11 -3.77 19.53
C ALA A 247 -21.43 -2.45 18.82
N LEU A 248 -20.39 -1.67 18.47
CA LEU A 248 -20.56 -0.41 17.76
C LEU A 248 -21.18 -0.59 16.36
N ILE A 249 -20.71 -1.58 15.59
CA ILE A 249 -21.17 -1.77 14.21
C ILE A 249 -22.49 -2.53 14.10
N SER A 250 -22.91 -3.19 15.18
CA SER A 250 -24.24 -3.81 15.30
C SER A 250 -25.32 -2.78 15.61
N ASP A 251 -24.97 -1.64 16.23
CA ASP A 251 -25.89 -0.54 16.50
C ASP A 251 -26.54 -0.05 15.19
N PRO A 252 -27.89 -0.05 15.08
CA PRO A 252 -28.57 0.37 13.87
C PRO A 252 -28.41 1.85 13.53
N HIS A 253 -27.98 2.69 14.48
CA HIS A 253 -27.72 4.11 14.26
C HIS A 253 -26.28 4.41 13.83
N THR A 254 -25.42 3.40 13.77
CA THR A 254 -24.05 3.52 13.26
C THR A 254 -24.00 3.21 11.77
N ILE A 255 -23.49 4.15 10.98
CA ILE A 255 -23.13 3.90 9.58
C ILE A 255 -21.71 3.34 9.56
N LEU A 256 -21.58 2.10 9.13
CA LEU A 256 -20.29 1.45 8.92
C LEU A 256 -19.80 1.72 7.49
N ILE A 257 -18.62 2.29 7.34
CA ILE A 257 -18.03 2.65 6.03
C ILE A 257 -16.69 1.93 5.86
N ASP A 258 -16.54 1.21 4.76
CA ASP A 258 -15.25 0.67 4.33
C ASP A 258 -14.46 1.76 3.61
N VAL A 259 -13.33 2.22 4.16
CA VAL A 259 -12.53 3.28 3.51
C VAL A 259 -11.46 2.73 2.58
N ARG A 260 -11.58 1.46 2.20
CA ARG A 260 -10.67 0.79 1.26
C ARG A 260 -11.09 0.97 -0.19
N ASN A 261 -10.20 0.59 -1.10
CA ASN A 261 -10.51 0.63 -2.52
C ASN A 261 -11.36 -0.59 -2.91
N ILE A 262 -12.12 -0.48 -4.01
CA ILE A 262 -13.06 -1.51 -4.49
C ILE A 262 -12.46 -2.92 -4.61
N TYR A 263 -11.20 -3.04 -5.03
CA TYR A 263 -10.54 -4.34 -5.18
C TYR A 263 -10.27 -5.04 -3.84
N GLU A 264 -10.16 -4.28 -2.75
CA GLU A 264 -9.98 -4.81 -1.40
C GLU A 264 -11.31 -5.21 -0.78
N ILE A 265 -12.37 -4.45 -1.08
CA ILE A 265 -13.73 -4.70 -0.61
C ILE A 265 -14.32 -5.94 -1.29
N ARG A 266 -14.01 -6.13 -2.58
CA ARG A 266 -14.47 -7.28 -3.38
C ARG A 266 -14.18 -8.63 -2.72
N ILE A 267 -13.04 -8.76 -2.05
CA ILE A 267 -12.58 -10.05 -1.53
C ILE A 267 -12.95 -10.30 -0.07
N GLY A 268 -13.40 -9.26 0.64
CA GLY A 268 -13.92 -9.38 1.99
C GLY A 268 -14.21 -8.03 2.61
N LYS A 269 -15.21 -7.98 3.50
CA LYS A 269 -15.65 -6.76 4.18
C LYS A 269 -16.41 -7.11 5.46
N PHE A 270 -16.67 -6.11 6.30
CA PHE A 270 -17.59 -6.28 7.42
C PHE A 270 -19.04 -6.35 6.93
N LYS A 271 -19.84 -7.22 7.57
CA LYS A 271 -21.27 -7.35 7.28
C LYS A 271 -21.99 -6.01 7.43
N GLY A 272 -22.72 -5.61 6.39
CA GLY A 272 -23.49 -4.37 6.38
C GLY A 272 -22.66 -3.08 6.23
N ALA A 273 -21.37 -3.18 5.92
CA ALA A 273 -20.55 -2.02 5.58
C ALA A 273 -20.97 -1.39 4.24
N VAL A 274 -21.04 -0.07 4.21
CA VAL A 274 -21.19 0.75 3.02
C VAL A 274 -19.89 0.69 2.22
N ASP A 275 -20.03 0.42 0.92
CA ASP A 275 -18.94 0.46 -0.06
C ASP A 275 -18.99 1.80 -0.80
N PRO A 276 -17.98 2.68 -0.62
CA PRO A 276 -17.87 3.93 -1.35
C PRO A 276 -17.63 3.77 -2.86
N CYS A 277 -17.33 2.56 -3.34
CA CYS A 277 -16.96 2.24 -4.71
C CYS A 277 -15.74 3.03 -5.23
N THR A 278 -14.85 3.45 -4.33
CA THR A 278 -13.64 4.22 -4.70
C THR A 278 -12.59 3.31 -5.34
N THR A 279 -12.00 3.75 -6.45
CA THR A 279 -10.85 3.07 -7.06
C THR A 279 -9.54 3.49 -6.41
N ALA A 280 -9.51 4.70 -5.84
CA ALA A 280 -8.40 5.25 -5.09
C ALA A 280 -8.87 6.05 -3.87
N PHE A 281 -8.16 5.92 -2.75
CA PHE A 281 -8.48 6.62 -1.49
C PHE A 281 -8.63 8.16 -1.61
N ARG A 282 -7.96 8.79 -2.58
CA ARG A 282 -8.10 10.23 -2.88
C ARG A 282 -9.52 10.65 -3.33
N GLU A 283 -10.35 9.70 -3.73
CA GLU A 283 -11.73 9.92 -4.17
C GLU A 283 -12.69 9.95 -2.96
N PHE A 284 -12.25 9.48 -1.79
CA PHE A 284 -13.08 9.42 -0.58
C PHE A 284 -13.66 10.80 -0.15
N PRO A 285 -12.91 11.92 -0.19
CA PRO A 285 -13.47 13.24 0.11
C PRO A 285 -14.67 13.60 -0.78
N SER A 286 -14.56 13.37 -2.08
CA SER A 286 -15.63 13.63 -3.04
C SER A 286 -16.84 12.75 -2.76
N TRP A 287 -16.61 11.45 -2.50
CA TRP A 287 -17.68 10.54 -2.13
C TRP A 287 -18.45 11.01 -0.88
N VAL A 288 -17.75 11.47 0.17
CA VAL A 288 -18.41 12.01 1.37
C VAL A 288 -19.24 13.25 1.03
N ASP A 289 -18.68 14.18 0.26
CA ASP A 289 -19.36 15.43 -0.09
C ASP A 289 -20.65 15.13 -0.87
N ASP A 290 -20.57 14.33 -1.92
CA ASP A 290 -21.73 13.92 -2.72
C ASP A 290 -22.77 13.21 -1.85
N THR A 291 -22.33 12.28 -1.00
CA THR A 291 -23.21 11.43 -0.20
C THR A 291 -23.95 12.21 0.89
N PHE A 292 -23.25 13.08 1.62
CA PHE A 292 -23.81 13.74 2.79
C PHE A 292 -24.34 15.14 2.52
N ASP A 293 -24.03 15.75 1.37
CA ASP A 293 -24.72 16.96 0.92
C ASP A 293 -26.07 16.62 0.29
N MET A 294 -26.20 15.50 -0.44
CA MET A 294 -27.51 15.00 -0.92
C MET A 294 -28.48 14.70 0.23
N VAL A 295 -27.98 14.16 1.34
CA VAL A 295 -28.82 13.90 2.53
C VAL A 295 -29.35 15.20 3.16
N LYS A 296 -28.62 16.31 3.04
CA LYS A 296 -29.09 17.63 3.48
C LYS A 296 -30.17 18.17 2.53
N SER A 297 -29.96 18.08 1.21
CA SER A 297 -30.91 18.61 0.22
C SER A 297 -32.26 17.87 0.21
N ASP A 298 -32.25 16.54 0.32
CA ASP A 298 -33.50 15.74 0.34
C ASP A 298 -34.36 16.04 1.58
N SER A 299 -33.75 16.50 2.67
CA SER A 299 -34.48 16.95 3.86
C SER A 299 -35.05 18.37 3.78
N GLU A 300 -34.60 19.19 2.82
CA GLU A 300 -35.12 20.54 2.60
C GLU A 300 -36.27 20.58 1.60
N GLN A 301 -36.42 19.57 0.73
CA GLN A 301 -37.47 19.49 -0.30
C GLN A 301 -38.78 18.80 0.13
N SER A 302 -38.87 18.25 1.35
CA SER A 302 -40.12 17.66 1.87
C SER A 302 -41.08 18.67 2.53
N GLY A 303 -40.81 19.97 2.42
CA GLY A 303 -41.72 21.04 2.86
C GLY A 303 -42.72 21.44 1.79
N PHE A 304 -43.73 20.59 1.52
CA PHE A 304 -44.91 21.04 0.78
C PHE A 304 -45.64 22.09 1.62
N LYS A 305 -45.66 23.33 1.15
CA LYS A 305 -46.57 24.37 1.66
C LYS A 305 -47.99 24.00 1.23
N ASP A 306 -48.79 23.53 2.18
CA ASP A 306 -50.24 23.68 2.08
C ASP A 306 -50.63 24.91 2.90
N ASP A 307 -51.21 25.88 2.21
CA ASP A 307 -51.57 27.19 2.75
C ASP A 307 -52.93 27.09 3.43
N SER A 308 -52.96 26.67 4.69
CA SER A 308 -53.96 27.07 5.68
C SER A 308 -53.82 26.23 6.95
N THR A 309 -53.25 26.82 7.99
CA THR A 309 -53.73 26.84 9.39
C THR A 309 -52.56 27.30 10.26
N LYS A 310 -52.77 28.38 11.01
CA LYS A 310 -51.80 28.92 11.97
C LYS A 310 -51.62 27.91 13.11
N GLU A 311 -50.55 27.16 13.11
CA GLU A 311 -50.12 26.39 14.28
C GLU A 311 -48.61 26.55 14.48
N GLN A 312 -48.24 26.76 15.74
CA GLN A 312 -46.92 27.20 16.19
C GLN A 312 -45.81 26.29 15.69
N THR A 313 -44.96 26.84 14.84
CA THR A 313 -43.76 26.19 14.34
C THR A 313 -42.79 25.98 15.51
N GLN A 314 -42.76 24.77 16.07
CA GLN A 314 -41.59 24.31 16.83
C GLN A 314 -40.41 24.31 15.87
N LEU A 315 -39.43 25.15 16.17
CA LEU A 315 -38.17 25.28 15.44
C LEU A 315 -37.47 23.91 15.47
N GLY A 316 -37.56 23.15 14.38
CA GLY A 316 -36.98 21.81 14.29
C GLY A 316 -35.47 21.85 14.53
N GLU A 317 -34.99 21.02 15.44
CA GLU A 317 -33.56 20.91 15.72
C GLU A 317 -32.76 20.62 14.44
N PRO A 318 -31.58 21.25 14.24
CA PRO A 318 -30.75 20.97 13.09
C PRO A 318 -30.43 19.48 13.04
N LYS A 319 -30.85 18.82 11.96
CA LYS A 319 -30.74 17.36 11.79
C LYS A 319 -29.27 16.97 11.87
N ARG A 320 -28.89 16.35 12.98
CA ARG A 320 -27.51 16.03 13.35
C ARG A 320 -26.91 15.04 12.35
N LEU A 321 -25.68 15.32 11.90
CA LEU A 321 -24.92 14.37 11.08
C LEU A 321 -24.81 13.02 11.80
N PRO A 322 -24.89 11.90 11.06
CA PRO A 322 -25.00 10.58 11.66
C PRO A 322 -23.71 10.16 12.37
N ARG A 323 -23.84 9.16 13.24
CA ARG A 323 -22.72 8.42 13.80
C ARG A 323 -22.08 7.55 12.70
N VAL A 324 -20.77 7.67 12.55
CA VAL A 324 -19.98 6.95 11.54
C VAL A 324 -18.91 6.11 12.22
N ALA A 325 -18.81 4.85 11.80
CA ALA A 325 -17.71 3.95 12.12
C ALA A 325 -16.97 3.59 10.83
N MET A 326 -15.64 3.63 10.84
CA MET A 326 -14.81 3.35 9.67
C MET A 326 -13.73 2.33 9.96
N TYR A 327 -13.34 1.58 8.94
CA TYR A 327 -12.23 0.66 9.03
C TYR A 327 -11.45 0.58 7.71
N CYS A 328 -10.20 0.18 7.81
CA CYS A 328 -9.36 -0.23 6.69
C CYS A 328 -8.39 -1.31 7.17
N THR A 329 -7.48 -1.78 6.31
CA THR A 329 -6.56 -2.88 6.60
C THR A 329 -5.80 -2.69 7.92
N GLY A 330 -5.09 -1.57 8.09
CA GLY A 330 -4.23 -1.32 9.26
C GLY A 330 -4.48 -0.01 10.00
N GLY A 331 -5.52 0.75 9.65
CA GLY A 331 -5.93 1.99 10.35
C GLY A 331 -5.48 3.32 9.73
N ILE A 332 -4.37 3.37 8.98
CA ILE A 332 -3.79 4.63 8.48
C ILE A 332 -4.76 5.50 7.66
N ARG A 333 -5.62 4.89 6.82
CA ARG A 333 -6.64 5.62 6.04
C ARG A 333 -7.74 6.18 6.93
N CYS A 334 -8.13 5.44 7.97
CA CYS A 334 -9.15 5.87 8.92
C CYS A 334 -8.72 7.10 9.71
N GLU A 335 -7.43 7.26 10.00
CA GLU A 335 -6.92 8.47 10.65
C GLU A 335 -7.15 9.72 9.78
N LYS A 336 -6.84 9.67 8.48
CA LYS A 336 -7.13 10.77 7.55
C LYS A 336 -8.63 10.97 7.33
N ALA A 337 -9.35 9.89 7.02
CA ALA A 337 -10.79 9.94 6.76
C ALA A 337 -11.56 10.50 7.97
N SER A 338 -11.20 10.09 9.19
CA SER A 338 -11.86 10.60 10.40
C SER A 338 -11.54 12.05 10.70
N SER A 339 -10.28 12.47 10.51
CA SER A 339 -9.88 13.87 10.61
C SER A 339 -10.67 14.76 9.65
N PHE A 340 -10.86 14.28 8.41
CA PHE A 340 -11.69 14.94 7.40
C PHE A 340 -13.18 15.04 7.81
N LEU A 341 -13.79 13.93 8.25
CA LEU A 341 -15.20 13.94 8.68
C LEU A 341 -15.43 14.88 9.87
N LEU A 342 -14.53 14.89 10.86
CA LEU A 342 -14.63 15.81 11.99
C LEU A 342 -14.60 17.27 11.53
N ARG A 343 -13.74 17.62 10.57
CA ARG A 343 -13.71 18.96 9.95
C ARG A 343 -15.00 19.30 9.20
N LYS A 344 -15.63 18.32 8.55
CA LYS A 344 -16.94 18.48 7.89
C LYS A 344 -18.11 18.60 8.87
N GLY A 345 -17.85 18.53 10.18
CA GLY A 345 -18.82 18.79 11.23
C GLY A 345 -19.43 17.54 11.87
N PHE A 346 -19.03 16.34 11.44
CA PHE A 346 -19.44 15.11 12.11
C PHE A 346 -18.96 15.13 13.56
N LYS A 347 -19.84 14.77 14.50
CA LYS A 347 -19.51 14.79 15.94
C LYS A 347 -19.15 13.41 16.47
N GLU A 348 -19.63 12.36 15.80
CA GLU A 348 -19.51 10.97 16.22
C GLU A 348 -18.80 10.17 15.14
N VAL A 349 -17.47 10.29 15.12
CA VAL A 349 -16.60 9.60 14.16
C VAL A 349 -15.73 8.61 14.92
N TYR A 350 -15.91 7.34 14.61
CA TYR A 350 -15.21 6.22 15.22
C TYR A 350 -14.44 5.45 14.16
N HIS A 351 -13.37 4.78 14.57
CA HIS A 351 -12.60 3.92 13.69
C HIS A 351 -11.90 2.78 14.42
N LEU A 352 -11.76 1.66 13.71
CA LEU A 352 -11.21 0.43 14.25
C LEU A 352 -9.72 0.59 14.55
N GLU A 353 -9.35 0.49 15.82
CA GLU A 353 -7.97 0.57 16.27
C GLU A 353 -7.17 -0.62 15.75
N GLY A 354 -6.10 -0.35 15.00
CA GLY A 354 -5.29 -1.40 14.36
C GLY A 354 -5.92 -2.00 13.09
N GLY A 355 -7.10 -1.51 12.69
CA GLY A 355 -7.76 -1.96 11.46
C GLY A 355 -8.21 -3.42 11.47
N ILE A 356 -8.51 -3.93 10.29
CA ILE A 356 -9.02 -5.30 10.09
C ILE A 356 -8.01 -6.34 10.59
N LEU A 357 -6.71 -6.12 10.38
CA LEU A 357 -5.68 -7.08 10.78
C LEU A 357 -5.72 -7.36 12.30
N LYS A 358 -5.74 -6.31 13.12
CA LYS A 358 -5.84 -6.46 14.57
C LYS A 358 -7.17 -7.09 14.99
N TYR A 359 -8.24 -6.85 14.24
CA TYR A 359 -9.52 -7.50 14.49
C TYR A 359 -9.52 -9.00 14.20
N LEU A 360 -8.92 -9.42 13.07
CA LEU A 360 -8.77 -10.84 12.72
C LEU A 360 -7.81 -11.59 13.64
N GLU A 361 -6.92 -10.87 14.31
CA GLU A 361 -6.01 -11.42 15.34
C GLU A 361 -6.71 -11.59 16.69
N GLU A 362 -7.46 -10.59 17.16
CA GLU A 362 -7.99 -10.57 18.53
C GLU A 362 -9.41 -11.14 18.67
N VAL A 363 -10.25 -11.07 17.64
CA VAL A 363 -11.67 -11.45 17.72
C VAL A 363 -11.85 -12.87 17.20
N PRO A 364 -12.40 -13.80 18.02
CA PRO A 364 -12.63 -15.17 17.59
C PRO A 364 -13.51 -15.26 16.33
N LYS A 365 -13.17 -16.18 15.42
CA LYS A 365 -13.91 -16.41 14.17
C LYS A 365 -15.42 -16.64 14.40
N SER A 366 -15.81 -17.29 15.50
CA SER A 366 -17.20 -17.56 15.87
C SER A 366 -18.01 -16.30 16.21
N GLU A 367 -17.34 -15.22 16.63
CA GLU A 367 -17.96 -13.94 16.99
C GLU A 367 -17.76 -12.89 15.89
N SER A 368 -17.06 -13.26 14.81
CA SER A 368 -16.65 -12.32 13.80
C SER A 368 -17.81 -11.84 12.93
N LEU A 369 -17.82 -10.54 12.64
CA LEU A 369 -18.70 -9.91 11.64
C LEU A 369 -17.98 -9.68 10.30
N TRP A 370 -16.76 -10.20 10.15
CA TRP A 370 -15.98 -10.14 8.92
C TRP A 370 -16.39 -11.27 7.96
N GLU A 371 -16.60 -10.94 6.69
CA GLU A 371 -16.94 -11.87 5.61
C GLU A 371 -15.84 -11.85 4.55
N GLY A 372 -15.37 -13.03 4.11
CA GLY A 372 -14.31 -13.17 3.11
C GLY A 372 -12.89 -13.02 3.67
N GLU A 373 -11.96 -12.58 2.82
CA GLU A 373 -10.54 -12.43 3.14
C GLU A 373 -10.11 -10.95 3.17
N CYS A 374 -9.09 -10.63 3.95
CA CYS A 374 -8.57 -9.26 4.06
C CYS A 374 -7.39 -9.05 3.11
N PHE A 375 -7.54 -8.14 2.14
CA PHE A 375 -6.43 -7.77 1.24
C PHE A 375 -5.26 -7.14 2.00
N VAL A 376 -4.04 -7.61 1.73
CA VAL A 376 -2.79 -7.07 2.27
C VAL A 376 -1.82 -6.67 1.16
N PHE A 377 -1.02 -5.64 1.42
CA PHE A 377 -0.11 -5.03 0.45
C PHE A 377 1.27 -5.71 0.44
N ASP A 378 1.28 -7.03 0.54
CA ASP A 378 2.47 -7.88 0.51
C ASP A 378 2.21 -9.15 -0.33
N LYS A 379 3.17 -10.08 -0.35
CA LYS A 379 3.12 -11.27 -1.20
C LYS A 379 1.99 -12.24 -0.85
N ARG A 380 1.44 -12.17 0.37
CA ARG A 380 0.29 -13.00 0.76
C ARG A 380 -0.95 -12.66 -0.02
N VAL A 381 -1.06 -11.41 -0.54
CA VAL A 381 -2.22 -10.84 -1.25
C VAL A 381 -3.45 -10.68 -0.36
N SER A 382 -3.78 -11.69 0.41
CA SER A 382 -4.87 -11.70 1.37
C SER A 382 -4.54 -12.52 2.61
N VAL A 383 -5.27 -12.27 3.68
CA VAL A 383 -5.21 -13.04 4.94
C VAL A 383 -6.61 -13.36 5.45
N GLU A 384 -6.72 -14.49 6.13
CA GLU A 384 -7.92 -14.93 6.85
C GLU A 384 -7.85 -14.60 8.35
N HIS A 385 -8.82 -15.09 9.11
CA HIS A 385 -8.79 -15.10 10.58
C HIS A 385 -7.51 -15.73 11.13
N GLY A 386 -6.97 -15.14 12.19
CA GLY A 386 -5.66 -15.50 12.74
C GLY A 386 -4.48 -15.05 11.88
N LEU A 387 -4.71 -14.16 10.90
CA LEU A 387 -3.69 -13.65 9.97
C LEU A 387 -3.02 -14.73 9.12
N ALA A 388 -3.67 -15.88 8.97
CA ALA A 388 -3.24 -16.94 8.07
C ALA A 388 -3.31 -16.46 6.61
N GLN A 389 -2.40 -16.93 5.77
CA GLN A 389 -2.41 -16.60 4.35
C GLN A 389 -3.72 -17.07 3.70
N GLY A 390 -4.32 -16.19 2.90
CA GLY A 390 -5.55 -16.46 2.18
C GLY A 390 -5.34 -17.15 0.82
N THR A 391 -6.42 -17.26 0.05
CA THR A 391 -6.43 -18.02 -1.21
C THR A 391 -6.25 -17.16 -2.47
N TYR A 392 -6.41 -15.83 -2.35
CA TYR A 392 -6.30 -14.94 -3.51
C TYR A 392 -4.86 -14.81 -4.00
N LYS A 393 -4.72 -14.69 -5.32
CA LYS A 393 -3.44 -14.47 -6.00
C LYS A 393 -3.42 -13.07 -6.60
N LEU A 394 -2.24 -12.57 -6.97
CA LEU A 394 -2.14 -11.24 -7.57
C LEU A 394 -2.20 -11.33 -9.11
N CYS A 395 -3.10 -10.58 -9.73
CA CYS A 395 -2.98 -10.33 -11.16
C CYS A 395 -1.78 -9.42 -11.43
N TYR A 396 -0.75 -9.91 -12.12
CA TYR A 396 0.41 -9.09 -12.47
C TYR A 396 0.09 -7.99 -13.51
N GLY A 397 -1.05 -8.08 -14.20
CA GLY A 397 -1.54 -7.06 -15.11
C GLY A 397 -2.03 -5.79 -14.41
N CYS A 398 -2.91 -5.92 -13.42
CA CYS A 398 -3.54 -4.78 -12.73
C CYS A 398 -3.22 -4.65 -11.24
N LYS A 399 -2.49 -5.61 -10.67
CA LYS A 399 -2.11 -5.70 -9.24
C LYS A 399 -3.32 -5.81 -8.30
N GLN A 400 -4.42 -6.38 -8.78
CA GLN A 400 -5.60 -6.67 -7.98
C GLN A 400 -5.66 -8.16 -7.61
N PRO A 401 -6.32 -8.51 -6.50
CA PRO A 401 -6.50 -9.90 -6.10
C PRO A 401 -7.41 -10.65 -7.09
N VAL A 402 -7.07 -11.88 -7.43
CA VAL A 402 -7.83 -12.78 -8.29
C VAL A 402 -8.05 -14.11 -7.57
N SER A 403 -9.27 -14.61 -7.63
CA SER A 403 -9.66 -15.93 -7.12
C SER A 403 -9.26 -17.03 -8.11
N ASP A 404 -9.32 -18.29 -7.67
CA ASP A 404 -9.14 -19.44 -8.57
C ASP A 404 -10.12 -19.43 -9.73
N ALA A 405 -11.39 -19.08 -9.49
CA ALA A 405 -12.39 -18.92 -10.53
C ALA A 405 -12.05 -17.79 -11.52
N ASP A 406 -11.48 -16.67 -11.06
CA ASP A 406 -11.03 -15.59 -11.95
C ASP A 406 -9.90 -16.04 -12.89
N MET A 407 -9.09 -17.02 -12.47
CA MET A 407 -7.98 -17.58 -13.26
C MET A 407 -8.42 -18.65 -14.26
N GLU A 408 -9.65 -19.16 -14.13
CA GLU A 408 -10.27 -20.07 -15.10
C GLU A 408 -11.03 -19.33 -16.22
N ALA A 409 -11.24 -18.03 -16.06
CA ALA A 409 -12.00 -17.21 -17.00
C ALA A 409 -11.24 -16.99 -18.34
N PRO A 410 -11.94 -16.86 -19.48
CA PRO A 410 -11.31 -16.60 -20.78
C PRO A 410 -10.45 -15.33 -20.85
N GLU A 411 -10.74 -14.35 -20.00
CA GLU A 411 -10.02 -13.08 -19.87
C GLU A 411 -8.69 -13.21 -19.10
N TRP A 412 -8.46 -14.34 -18.43
CA TRP A 412 -7.23 -14.61 -17.72
C TRP A 412 -6.10 -14.97 -18.68
N GLU A 413 -5.03 -14.19 -18.59
CA GLU A 413 -3.76 -14.50 -19.22
C GLU A 413 -2.66 -14.23 -18.20
N TYR A 414 -1.99 -15.29 -17.74
CA TYR A 414 -0.98 -15.21 -16.69
C TYR A 414 0.08 -14.16 -17.02
N GLY A 415 0.37 -13.27 -16.06
CA GLY A 415 1.32 -12.16 -16.27
C GLY A 415 0.75 -10.94 -17.01
N VAL A 416 -0.45 -11.03 -17.60
CA VAL A 416 -0.95 -10.08 -18.61
C VAL A 416 -2.26 -9.42 -18.20
N SER A 417 -3.31 -10.21 -17.98
CA SER A 417 -4.66 -9.71 -17.70
C SER A 417 -5.49 -10.69 -16.87
N CYS A 418 -6.59 -10.17 -16.31
CA CYS A 418 -7.61 -10.91 -15.60
C CYS A 418 -8.99 -10.36 -15.97
N PRO A 419 -10.10 -11.01 -15.59
CA PRO A 419 -11.46 -10.51 -15.84
C PRO A 419 -11.67 -9.04 -15.45
N HIS A 420 -11.06 -8.61 -14.34
CA HIS A 420 -11.18 -7.24 -13.82
C HIS A 420 -10.42 -6.17 -14.61
N CYS A 421 -9.48 -6.52 -15.49
CA CYS A 421 -8.69 -5.54 -16.25
C CYS A 421 -8.56 -5.81 -17.74
N PHE A 422 -9.10 -6.93 -18.21
CA PHE A 422 -9.01 -7.32 -19.61
C PHE A 422 -9.62 -6.27 -20.55
N SER A 423 -10.79 -5.73 -20.19
CA SER A 423 -11.49 -4.73 -21.00
C SER A 423 -10.91 -3.32 -20.88
N THR A 424 -10.22 -3.01 -19.77
CA THR A 424 -9.67 -1.66 -19.52
C THR A 424 -8.26 -1.48 -20.08
N LYS A 425 -7.57 -2.57 -20.41
CA LYS A 425 -6.22 -2.54 -20.98
C LYS A 425 -6.23 -2.48 -22.50
N SER A 426 -5.40 -1.61 -23.06
CA SER A 426 -5.17 -1.58 -24.51
C SER A 426 -4.40 -2.81 -24.98
N GLN A 427 -4.49 -3.12 -26.27
CA GLN A 427 -3.73 -4.23 -26.86
C GLN A 427 -2.21 -4.02 -26.70
N GLU A 428 -1.72 -2.79 -26.85
CA GLU A 428 -0.31 -2.44 -26.63
C GLU A 428 0.12 -2.70 -25.17
N GLU A 429 -0.74 -2.41 -24.20
CA GLU A 429 -0.46 -2.71 -22.80
C GLU A 429 -0.37 -4.21 -22.53
N LYS A 430 -1.27 -5.00 -23.13
CA LYS A 430 -1.25 -6.46 -23.06
C LYS A 430 0.02 -7.02 -23.71
N GLU A 431 0.41 -6.51 -24.87
CA GLU A 431 1.64 -6.93 -25.57
C GLU A 431 2.91 -6.59 -24.78
N ARG A 432 2.98 -5.41 -24.16
CA ARG A 432 4.07 -5.06 -23.23
C ARG A 432 4.12 -6.00 -22.03
N ALA A 433 2.96 -6.36 -21.48
CA ALA A 433 2.90 -7.32 -20.38
C ALA A 433 3.37 -8.72 -20.80
N ARG A 434 2.92 -9.23 -21.96
CA ARG A 434 3.41 -10.48 -22.55
C ARG A 434 4.92 -10.46 -22.78
N ALA A 435 5.46 -9.34 -23.27
CA ALA A 435 6.90 -9.19 -23.47
C ALA A 435 7.69 -9.26 -22.16
N ARG A 436 7.20 -8.60 -21.10
CA ARG A 436 7.79 -8.72 -19.75
C ARG A 436 7.71 -10.14 -19.22
N GLN A 437 6.58 -10.82 -19.42
CA GLN A 437 6.38 -12.20 -19.00
C GLN A 437 7.35 -13.15 -19.70
N ARG A 438 7.52 -13.02 -21.02
CA ARG A 438 8.52 -13.80 -21.77
C ARG A 438 9.94 -13.57 -21.27
N GLN A 439 10.31 -12.32 -20.99
CA GLN A 439 11.64 -12.02 -20.43
C GLN A 439 11.84 -12.71 -19.08
N PHE A 440 10.81 -12.67 -18.24
CA PHE A 440 10.82 -13.31 -16.94
C PHE A 440 10.98 -14.83 -17.05
N GLU A 441 10.19 -15.49 -17.89
CA GLU A 441 10.27 -16.95 -18.13
C GLU A 441 11.62 -17.37 -18.70
N THR A 442 12.23 -16.52 -19.54
CA THR A 442 13.51 -16.82 -20.19
C THR A 442 14.69 -16.64 -19.24
N TRP A 443 14.70 -15.55 -18.46
CA TRP A 443 15.89 -15.10 -17.73
C TRP A 443 15.76 -15.12 -16.21
N GLY A 444 14.58 -15.47 -15.71
CA GLY A 444 14.20 -15.25 -14.32
C GLY A 444 13.95 -13.78 -13.97
N VAL A 445 14.45 -12.81 -14.74
CA VAL A 445 14.38 -11.37 -14.42
C VAL A 445 13.94 -10.53 -15.63
N ILE A 446 13.13 -9.49 -15.38
CA ILE A 446 12.74 -8.53 -16.43
C ILE A 446 13.96 -7.72 -16.89
N GLY A 447 14.15 -7.62 -18.20
CA GLY A 447 15.31 -6.96 -18.82
C GLY A 447 16.50 -7.90 -19.11
N GLY A 448 16.40 -9.19 -18.80
CA GLY A 448 17.47 -10.16 -19.04
C GLY A 448 18.70 -9.97 -18.13
N PRO A 449 19.84 -10.61 -18.44
CA PRO A 449 21.06 -10.54 -17.63
C PRO A 449 21.54 -9.10 -17.38
N ASP A 450 21.28 -8.20 -18.35
CA ASP A 450 21.70 -6.79 -18.31
C ASP A 450 20.65 -5.86 -17.67
N LYS A 451 19.55 -6.40 -17.13
CA LYS A 451 18.43 -5.64 -16.52
C LYS A 451 17.89 -4.52 -17.41
N GLY A 452 17.90 -4.73 -18.73
CA GLY A 452 17.44 -3.75 -19.71
C GLY A 452 18.41 -2.58 -19.95
N ARG A 453 19.62 -2.60 -19.40
CA ARG A 453 20.69 -1.69 -19.85
C ARG A 453 21.05 -2.07 -21.29
N ARG A 454 20.94 -1.11 -22.21
CA ARG A 454 21.45 -1.33 -23.58
C ARG A 454 22.97 -1.44 -23.49
N ASP A 455 23.50 -2.47 -24.13
CA ASP A 455 24.92 -2.59 -24.42
C ASP A 455 25.41 -1.30 -25.11
N PRO A 456 26.37 -0.55 -24.53
CA PRO A 456 26.91 0.67 -25.13
C PRO A 456 27.41 0.46 -26.56
N ALA A 457 27.85 -0.76 -26.90
CA ALA A 457 28.36 -1.11 -28.22
C ALA A 457 27.29 -1.09 -29.34
N ARG A 458 26.00 -1.18 -29.00
CA ARG A 458 24.91 -1.14 -30.01
C ARG A 458 24.55 0.28 -30.47
N PHE A 459 25.04 1.33 -29.82
CA PHE A 459 24.78 2.72 -30.23
C PHE A 459 25.50 3.10 -31.53
N GLU A 460 26.68 2.54 -31.80
CA GLU A 460 27.44 2.86 -33.01
C GLU A 460 26.81 2.24 -34.26
N THR A 461 26.30 1.01 -34.16
CA THR A 461 25.74 0.29 -35.32
C THR A 461 24.41 0.84 -35.84
N ASP A 462 23.62 1.52 -35.01
CA ASP A 462 22.29 2.03 -35.39
C ASP A 462 22.36 3.46 -35.98
N ASN A 463 23.40 4.23 -35.61
CA ASN A 463 23.71 5.51 -36.24
C ASN A 463 24.30 5.32 -37.66
N ASP A 464 25.12 4.30 -37.88
CA ASP A 464 25.67 4.00 -39.21
C ASP A 464 24.59 3.52 -40.21
N ARG A 465 23.55 2.84 -39.73
CA ARG A 465 22.42 2.43 -40.58
C ARG A 465 21.53 3.60 -41.00
N LYS A 466 21.37 4.62 -40.15
CA LYS A 466 20.61 5.84 -40.51
C LYS A 466 21.40 6.83 -41.37
N ALA A 467 22.74 6.79 -41.35
CA ALA A 467 23.56 7.64 -42.19
C ALA A 467 23.58 7.20 -43.68
N ASN A 468 23.35 5.91 -43.97
CA ASN A 468 23.45 5.32 -45.31
C ASN A 468 22.14 5.25 -46.11
N HIS A 469 21.08 5.94 -45.69
CA HIS A 469 19.84 6.10 -46.47
C HIS A 469 19.48 7.58 -46.63
N ARG A 470 20.24 8.29 -47.48
CA ARG A 470 19.74 9.47 -48.17
C ARG A 470 19.22 9.04 -49.55
N PRO A 471 17.96 9.33 -49.92
CA PRO A 471 17.48 9.08 -51.27
C PRO A 471 18.13 10.08 -52.23
N ASN A 472 18.78 9.58 -53.28
CA ASN A 472 19.17 10.39 -54.43
C ASN A 472 17.89 10.85 -55.14
N SER A 473 17.60 12.14 -55.05
CA SER A 473 16.62 12.85 -55.89
C SER A 473 17.22 13.13 -57.26
N ILE A 474 16.51 12.71 -58.32
CA ILE A 474 16.50 13.35 -59.64
C ILE A 474 15.06 13.79 -59.89
#